data_AF-A0A2V5IME4-F1
#
_entry.id   AF-A0A2V5IME4-F1
#
_cell.length_a   1.000
_cell.length_b   1.000
_cell.length_c   1.000
_cell.angle_alpha   90.00
_cell.angle_beta   90.00
_cell.angle_gamma   90.00
#
_symmetry.space_group_name_H-M   'P 1'
#
loop_
_entity.id
_entity.type
_entity.pdbx_description
1 polymer ?
#
loop_
_entity_poly.entity_id
_entity_poly.type
_entity_poly.pdbx_seq_one_letter_code
_entity_poly.pdbx_strand_id
1 'polypeptide(L)' 'GPPPLPIIGNLHQFPWRDSWRTLSTWHNQYGPIFTVWVGFHPVVIVGSVKCAKELFEQRGAIYSSRP' A
#
# COMPACT_ATOMS: atom_id res chain seq x y z
N GLY A 1 -0.84 -0.99 -9.00
CA GLY A 1 -1.88 -0.88 -7.97
C GLY A 1 -3.23 -0.77 -8.65
N PRO A 2 -4.33 -1.03 -7.93
CA PRO A 2 -5.67 -0.97 -8.50
C PRO A 2 -6.04 0.45 -8.98
N PRO A 3 -6.79 0.59 -10.08
CA PRO A 3 -7.15 1.90 -10.62
C PRO A 3 -8.06 2.66 -9.65
N PRO A 4 -7.74 3.92 -9.30
CA PRO A 4 -8.55 4.72 -8.37
C PRO A 4 -9.77 5.33 -9.06
N LEU A 5 -10.85 5.55 -8.29
CA LEU A 5 -11.98 6.37 -8.73
C LEU A 5 -11.76 7.85 -8.38
N PRO A 6 -12.37 8.79 -9.13
CA PRO A 6 -12.35 10.21 -8.78
C PRO A 6 -12.87 10.43 -7.36
N ILE A 7 -12.23 11.31 -6.59
CA ILE A 7 -12.60 11.75 -5.23
C ILE A 7 -12.40 10.68 -4.14
N ILE A 8 -12.87 9.44 -4.35
CA ILE A 8 -12.84 8.37 -3.32
C ILE A 8 -11.61 7.44 -3.44
N GLY A 9 -10.89 7.46 -4.56
CA GLY A 9 -9.75 6.58 -4.79
C GLY A 9 -10.16 5.09 -4.78
N ASN A 10 -9.40 4.27 -4.05
CA ASN A 10 -9.58 2.83 -3.88
C ASN A 10 -10.36 2.46 -2.60
N LEU A 11 -10.98 3.43 -1.88
CA LEU A 11 -11.77 3.16 -0.67
C LEU A 11 -12.89 2.13 -0.91
N HIS A 12 -13.52 2.17 -2.08
CA HIS A 12 -14.56 1.21 -2.48
C HIS A 12 -14.07 -0.23 -2.65
N GLN A 13 -12.77 -0.42 -2.86
CA GLN A 13 -12.12 -1.73 -2.98
C GLN A 13 -11.44 -2.16 -1.68
N PHE A 14 -11.50 -1.33 -0.63
CA PHE A 14 -10.84 -1.60 0.63
C PHE A 14 -11.68 -2.59 1.46
N PRO A 15 -11.14 -3.79 1.76
CA PRO A 15 -11.83 -4.77 2.60
C PRO A 15 -11.85 -4.31 4.08
N TRP A 16 -13.03 -4.03 4.61
CA TRP A 16 -13.19 -3.64 6.02
C TRP A 16 -13.03 -4.80 7.01
N ARG A 17 -13.04 -6.06 6.55
CA ARG A 17 -12.99 -7.26 7.41
C ARG A 17 -11.74 -8.12 7.20
N ASP A 18 -11.36 -8.40 5.94
CA ASP A 18 -10.26 -9.31 5.61
C ASP A 18 -9.14 -8.61 4.82
N SER A 19 -8.59 -7.54 5.40
CA SER A 19 -7.56 -6.71 4.77
C SER A 19 -6.34 -7.49 4.31
N TRP A 20 -5.86 -8.43 5.12
CA TRP A 20 -4.72 -9.28 4.74
C TRP A 20 -4.96 -10.09 3.46
N ARG A 21 -6.16 -10.63 3.26
CA ARG A 21 -6.47 -11.50 2.10
C ARG A 21 -6.47 -10.68 0.82
N THR A 22 -7.14 -9.53 0.79
CA THR A 22 -7.15 -8.67 -0.40
C THR A 22 -5.77 -8.08 -0.67
N LEU A 23 -5.01 -7.70 0.35
CA LEU A 23 -3.64 -7.25 0.20
C LEU A 23 -2.76 -8.35 -0.41
N SER A 24 -2.94 -9.61 0.00
CA SER A 24 -2.26 -10.76 -0.60
C SER A 24 -2.65 -10.94 -2.07
N THR A 25 -3.94 -10.84 -2.41
CA THR A 25 -4.41 -10.88 -3.80
C THR A 25 -3.80 -9.74 -4.65
N TRP A 26 -3.73 -8.52 -4.11
CA TRP A 26 -3.12 -7.39 -4.79
C TRP A 26 -1.60 -7.51 -4.92
N HIS A 27 -0.92 -8.12 -3.94
CA HIS A 27 0.50 -8.44 -4.08
C HIS A 27 0.75 -9.46 -5.20
N ASN A 28 -0.12 -10.45 -5.35
CA ASN A 28 -0.04 -11.39 -6.46
C ASN A 28 -0.33 -10.74 -7.82
N GLN A 29 -1.23 -9.74 -7.87
CA GLN A 29 -1.65 -9.08 -9.10
C GLN A 29 -0.72 -7.93 -9.54
N TYR A 30 -0.27 -7.11 -8.60
CA TYR A 30 0.48 -5.87 -8.86
C TYR A 30 1.95 -5.95 -8.44
N GLY A 31 2.34 -7.01 -7.73
CA GLY A 31 3.70 -7.23 -7.29
C GLY A 31 3.99 -6.81 -5.84
N PRO A 32 5.27 -6.89 -5.43
CA PRO A 32 5.68 -6.73 -4.03
C PRO A 32 5.53 -5.30 -3.49
N ILE A 33 5.41 -4.30 -4.36
CA ILE A 33 5.18 -2.89 -4.02
C ILE A 33 4.08 -2.36 -4.94
N PHE A 34 3.06 -1.74 -4.36
CA PHE A 34 2.03 -1.06 -5.14
C PHE A 34 1.43 0.12 -4.36
N THR A 35 0.85 1.06 -5.09
CA THR A 35 0.17 2.24 -4.53
C THR A 35 -1.34 2.05 -4.59
N VAL A 36 -2.03 2.49 -3.54
CA VAL A 36 -3.49 2.66 -3.47
C VAL A 36 -3.80 4.10 -3.10
N TRP A 37 -4.93 4.62 -3.57
CA TRP A 37 -5.38 5.96 -3.24
C TRP A 37 -6.47 5.88 -2.18
N VAL A 38 -6.29 6.59 -1.06
CA VAL A 38 -7.32 6.75 -0.02
C VAL A 38 -7.82 8.18 -0.11
N GLY A 39 -8.95 8.37 -0.79
CA GLY A 39 -9.38 9.71 -1.21
C GLY A 39 -8.31 10.36 -2.10
N PHE A 40 -7.77 11.51 -1.67
CA PHE A 40 -6.70 12.24 -2.36
C PHE A 40 -5.29 11.86 -1.91
N HIS A 41 -5.15 10.97 -0.91
CA HIS A 41 -3.85 10.60 -0.36
C HIS A 41 -3.35 9.28 -0.98
N PRO A 42 -2.19 9.27 -1.65
CA PRO A 42 -1.56 8.03 -2.10
C PRO A 42 -0.92 7.31 -0.91
N VAL A 43 -1.22 6.02 -0.76
CA VAL A 43 -0.65 5.13 0.23
C VAL A 43 0.14 4.03 -0.49
N VAL A 44 1.42 3.90 -0.14
CA VAL A 44 2.30 2.87 -0.71
C VAL A 44 2.29 1.65 0.20
N ILE A 45 1.96 0.50 -0.37
CA ILE A 45 1.89 -0.79 0.32
C ILE A 45 3.08 -1.63 -0.12
N VAL A 46 3.80 -2.17 0.86
CA VAL A 46 5.02 -2.96 0.68
C VAL A 46 4.81 -4.33 1.35
N GLY A 47 4.88 -5.40 0.55
CA GLY A 47 4.62 -6.77 1.00
C GLY A 47 5.85 -7.68 1.04
N SER A 48 7.02 -7.16 0.69
CA SER A 48 8.28 -7.91 0.68
C SER A 48 9.17 -7.50 1.85
N VAL A 49 9.65 -8.49 2.61
CA VAL A 49 10.60 -8.28 3.72
C VAL A 49 11.87 -7.59 3.24
N LYS A 50 12.36 -7.93 2.04
CA LYS A 50 13.55 -7.30 1.45
C LYS A 50 13.31 -5.81 1.18
N CYS A 51 12.16 -5.47 0.62
CA CYS A 51 11.79 -4.09 0.33
C CYS A 51 11.53 -3.29 1.61
N ALA A 52 10.84 -3.89 2.59
CA ALA A 52 10.62 -3.28 3.89
C ALA A 52 11.94 -2.98 4.61
N LYS A 53 12.89 -3.93 4.60
CA LYS A 53 14.22 -3.76 5.19
C LYS A 53 14.98 -2.59 4.55
N GLU A 54 14.98 -2.50 3.22
CA GLU A 54 15.63 -1.39 2.52
C GLU A 54 14.99 -0.03 2.81
N LEU A 55 13.65 0.04 2.85
CA LEU A 55 12.91 1.27 3.10
C LEU A 55 13.02 1.74 4.57
N PHE A 56 12.86 0.82 5.53
CA PHE A 56 12.79 1.17 6.94
C PHE A 56 14.15 1.15 7.65
N GLU A 57 15.09 0.26 7.30
CA GLU A 57 16.41 0.23 7.95
C GLU A 57 17.42 1.16 7.26
N GLN A 58 17.52 1.14 5.93
CA GLN A 58 18.56 1.92 5.23
C GLN A 58 18.15 3.38 4.98
N ARG A 59 16.85 3.66 4.89
CA ARG A 59 16.30 5.01 4.66
C ARG A 59 15.33 5.46 5.75
N GLY A 60 15.39 4.82 6.93
CA GLY A 60 14.46 5.06 8.03
C GLY A 60 14.35 6.53 8.45
N ALA A 61 15.44 7.31 8.36
CA ALA A 61 15.44 8.74 8.68
C ALA A 61 14.55 9.60 7.77
N ILE A 62 14.23 9.15 6.55
CA ILE A 62 13.37 9.87 5.59
C ILE A 62 11.90 9.48 5.76
N TYR A 63 11.64 8.26 6.24
CA TYR A 63 10.31 7.64 6.29
C TYR A 63 9.77 7.41 7.71
N SER A 64 10.48 7.87 8.75
CA SER A 64 10.12 7.69 10.16
C SER A 64 9.02 8.63 10.66
N SER A 65 8.43 9.47 9.80
CA SER A 65 7.29 10.31 10.15
C SER A 65 6.03 9.48 10.39
N ARG A 66 5.38 9.68 11.53
CA ARG A 66 4.08 9.07 11.87
C ARG A 66 2.94 10.05 11.52
N PRO A 67 2.14 9.79 10.47
CA PRO A 67 0.92 10.54 10.18
C PRO A 67 -0.25 10.13 11.07
#